data_AF-A0ABD4T7Q6-F1
#
_entry.id   AF-A0ABD4T7Q6-F1
#
_cell.length_a   1.000
_cell.length_b   1.000
_cell.length_c   1.000
_cell.angle_alpha   90.00
_cell.angle_beta   90.00
_cell.angle_gamma   90.00
#
_symmetry.space_group_name_H-M   'P 1'
#
loop_
_entity.id
_entity.type
_entity.pdbx_description
1 polymer ?
#
loop_
_entity_poly.entity_id
_entity_poly.type
_entity_poly.pdbx_seq_one_letter_code
_entity_poly.pdbx_strand_id
1 'polypeptide(L)'
;MTAKQDVFLNALASEMQYQLRGDLQIAHPAGGTWDDQSLCTAYYRKHPHSGIFAITCLPLWSLLILDWESALHQWLDSLFHIVGNSNWTKQSEPEIPDFSPSVDHFTLLLHLLTADFNSDIEALEALLHSTIFSLDFSQAAHCLDDLETHGLVSAGNLTDAGRQFLRQSQYAPYAEELEALSL
;
A
#
# COMPACT_ATOMS: atom_id res chain seq x y z
N MET A 1 -30.05 1.41 -4.11
CA MET A 1 -28.99 0.39 -4.25
C MET A 1 -29.26 -0.37 -5.54
N THR A 2 -28.25 -0.54 -6.39
CA THR A 2 -28.36 -1.24 -7.67
C THR A 2 -28.25 -2.75 -7.44
N ALA A 3 -28.98 -3.58 -8.18
CA ALA A 3 -28.96 -5.05 -8.01
C ALA A 3 -27.55 -5.69 -8.07
N LYS A 4 -26.60 -5.04 -8.75
CA LYS A 4 -25.18 -5.44 -8.77
C LYS A 4 -24.48 -5.23 -7.42
N GLN A 5 -24.85 -4.20 -6.67
CA GLN A 5 -24.28 -3.87 -5.37
C GLN A 5 -24.70 -4.90 -4.32
N ASP A 6 -25.94 -5.36 -4.36
CA ASP A 6 -26.45 -6.37 -3.42
C ASP A 6 -25.78 -7.74 -3.65
N VAL A 7 -25.56 -8.13 -4.91
CA VAL A 7 -24.83 -9.37 -5.25
C VAL A 7 -23.37 -9.31 -4.78
N PHE A 8 -22.72 -8.16 -4.96
CA PHE A 8 -21.36 -7.94 -4.48
C PHE A 8 -21.27 -8.05 -2.95
N LEU A 9 -22.16 -7.38 -2.21
CA LEU A 9 -22.19 -7.43 -0.75
C LEU A 9 -22.42 -8.86 -0.22
N ASN A 10 -23.26 -9.64 -0.89
CA ASN A 10 -23.49 -11.04 -0.53
C ASN A 10 -22.26 -11.92 -0.76
N ALA A 11 -21.53 -11.72 -1.87
CA ALA A 11 -20.29 -12.45 -2.15
C ALA A 11 -19.21 -12.13 -1.11
N LEU A 12 -19.14 -10.88 -0.63
CA LEU A 12 -18.23 -10.48 0.43
C LEU A 12 -18.62 -11.10 1.78
N ALA A 13 -19.91 -11.12 2.11
CA ALA A 13 -20.41 -11.67 3.36
C ALA A 13 -20.08 -13.17 3.51
N SER A 14 -20.11 -13.94 2.42
CA SER A 14 -19.77 -15.37 2.44
C SER A 14 -18.31 -15.69 2.72
N GLU A 15 -17.40 -14.72 2.56
CA GLU A 15 -15.95 -14.93 2.69
C GLU A 15 -15.43 -14.61 4.10
N MET A 16 -16.29 -14.08 4.99
CA MET A 16 -15.89 -13.63 6.31
C MET A 16 -15.76 -14.81 7.30
N GLN A 17 -14.57 -14.94 7.90
CA GLN A 17 -14.22 -16.03 8.83
C GLN A 17 -14.20 -15.61 10.30
N TYR A 18 -14.22 -14.31 10.59
CA TYR A 18 -14.03 -13.76 11.94
C TYR A 18 -14.99 -12.60 12.22
N GLN A 19 -15.57 -12.60 13.42
CA GLN A 19 -16.47 -11.54 13.90
C GLN A 19 -15.77 -10.60 14.87
N LEU A 20 -15.89 -9.29 14.66
CA LEU A 20 -15.48 -8.26 15.63
C LEU A 20 -16.55 -8.06 16.71
N ARG A 21 -16.12 -7.92 17.96
CA ARG A 21 -16.99 -7.60 19.10
C ARG A 21 -16.45 -6.37 19.84
N GLY A 22 -17.32 -5.40 20.12
CA GLY A 22 -16.99 -4.18 20.87
C GLY A 22 -18.07 -3.10 20.73
N ASP A 23 -17.90 -1.98 21.45
CA ASP A 23 -18.76 -0.79 21.32
C ASP A 23 -18.45 -0.03 20.02
N LEU A 24 -18.94 -0.59 18.91
CA LEU A 24 -18.64 -0.15 17.56
C LEU A 24 -19.87 0.44 16.88
N GLN A 25 -19.65 1.49 16.08
CA GLN A 25 -20.68 2.12 15.25
C GLN A 25 -20.64 1.48 13.85
N ILE A 26 -21.81 1.22 13.27
CA ILE A 26 -21.91 0.52 11.96
C ILE A 26 -21.82 1.54 10.82
N ALA A 27 -20.89 1.33 9.89
CA ALA A 27 -20.75 2.15 8.69
C ALA A 27 -21.83 1.80 7.65
N HIS A 28 -23.04 2.33 7.83
CA HIS A 28 -24.16 2.11 6.89
C HIS A 28 -23.85 2.46 5.41
N PRO A 29 -23.09 3.52 5.07
CA PRO A 29 -22.76 3.82 3.67
C PRO A 29 -21.86 2.77 3.00
N ALA A 30 -21.10 2.01 3.80
CA ALA A 30 -20.19 0.95 3.33
C ALA A 30 -20.77 -0.46 3.52
N GLY A 31 -22.09 -0.56 3.75
CA GLY A 31 -22.79 -1.84 3.83
C GLY A 31 -22.59 -2.60 5.14
N GLY A 32 -22.42 -1.92 6.27
CA GLY A 32 -22.25 -2.62 7.55
C GLY A 32 -23.50 -3.41 7.99
N THR A 33 -23.34 -4.70 8.30
CA THR A 33 -24.37 -5.57 8.89
C THR A 33 -23.81 -6.68 9.79
N TRP A 34 -24.48 -6.83 10.94
CA TRP A 34 -24.79 -8.06 11.70
C TRP A 34 -26.16 -7.74 12.39
N ASP A 35 -26.99 -8.61 12.97
CA ASP A 35 -26.98 -10.05 13.19
C ASP A 35 -27.38 -10.83 11.94
N ASP A 36 -26.57 -11.83 11.63
CA ASP A 36 -26.81 -12.97 10.74
C ASP A 36 -26.47 -12.93 9.25
N GLN A 37 -26.32 -11.81 8.53
CA GLN A 37 -25.84 -11.91 7.12
C GLN A 37 -24.86 -10.81 6.73
N SER A 38 -23.60 -11.00 7.13
CA SER A 38 -22.77 -9.92 7.67
C SER A 38 -21.64 -9.40 6.79
N LEU A 39 -21.45 -8.09 6.82
CA LEU A 39 -20.18 -7.40 6.57
C LEU A 39 -19.96 -6.39 7.69
N CYS A 40 -18.79 -6.31 8.34
CA CYS A 40 -18.56 -5.24 9.32
C CYS A 40 -17.30 -4.48 9.01
N THR A 41 -17.52 -3.38 8.28
CA THR A 41 -16.76 -2.18 8.58
C THR A 41 -17.45 -1.49 9.75
N ALA A 42 -16.83 -1.63 10.92
CA ALA A 42 -17.19 -0.90 12.11
C ALA A 42 -16.28 0.33 12.21
N TYR A 43 -16.79 1.39 12.80
CA TYR A 43 -15.97 2.51 13.22
C TYR A 43 -16.17 2.82 14.69
N TYR A 44 -15.08 3.22 15.33
CA TYR A 44 -15.10 3.77 16.66
C TYR A 44 -14.81 5.26 16.59
N ARG A 45 -15.70 6.07 17.17
CA ARG A 45 -15.51 7.50 17.34
C ARG A 45 -15.86 7.89 18.77
N LYS A 46 -14.84 8.28 19.54
CA LYS A 46 -15.00 8.68 20.95
C LYS A 46 -15.79 10.00 21.11
N HIS A 47 -15.65 10.93 20.16
CA HIS A 47 -16.31 12.24 20.16
C HIS A 47 -16.29 12.90 18.77
N PRO A 48 -17.17 13.88 18.46
CA PRO A 48 -17.29 14.50 17.13
C PRO A 48 -16.05 15.24 16.59
N HIS A 49 -15.00 15.37 17.39
CA HIS A 49 -13.74 16.00 16.99
C HIS A 49 -12.53 15.04 17.06
N SER A 50 -12.73 13.75 17.40
CA SER A 50 -11.67 12.74 17.20
C SER A 50 -11.61 12.26 15.76
N GLY A 51 -10.43 11.75 15.39
CA GLY A 51 -10.27 10.84 14.28
C GLY A 51 -11.19 9.61 14.39
N ILE A 52 -11.36 8.95 13.26
CA ILE A 52 -12.20 7.76 13.10
C ILE A 52 -11.26 6.56 13.03
N PHE A 53 -11.48 5.56 13.87
CA PHE A 53 -10.81 4.27 13.76
C PHE A 53 -11.77 3.30 13.08
N ALA A 54 -11.48 2.94 11.83
CA ALA A 54 -12.27 1.99 11.06
C ALA A 54 -11.59 0.61 11.08
N ILE A 55 -12.37 -0.44 11.31
CA ILE A 55 -11.91 -1.83 11.32
C ILE A 55 -12.82 -2.60 10.38
N THR A 56 -12.22 -3.35 9.44
CA THR A 56 -12.96 -4.20 8.52
C THR A 56 -12.44 -5.62 8.55
N CYS A 57 -13.34 -6.61 8.48
CA CYS A 57 -13.01 -8.03 8.36
C CYS A 57 -13.00 -8.51 6.90
N LEU A 58 -12.94 -7.59 5.93
CA LEU A 58 -13.04 -7.93 4.53
C LEU A 58 -11.79 -8.71 4.06
N PRO A 59 -11.95 -9.87 3.42
CA PRO A 59 -10.82 -10.58 2.85
C PRO A 59 -10.43 -9.89 1.54
N LEU A 60 -9.52 -8.92 1.64
CA LEU A 60 -8.97 -8.18 0.49
C LEU A 60 -8.30 -9.08 -0.57
N TRP A 61 -8.14 -10.37 -0.27
CA TRP A 61 -7.46 -11.39 -1.08
C TRP A 61 -8.38 -12.56 -1.47
N SER A 62 -9.70 -12.39 -1.38
CA SER A 62 -10.61 -13.44 -1.85
C SER A 62 -10.62 -13.51 -3.37
N LEU A 63 -10.42 -14.72 -3.91
CA LEU A 63 -10.51 -14.99 -5.35
C LEU A 63 -11.93 -14.72 -5.90
N LEU A 64 -12.96 -14.73 -5.06
CA LEU A 64 -14.34 -14.41 -5.47
C LEU A 64 -14.54 -12.93 -5.77
N ILE A 65 -13.65 -12.06 -5.30
CA ILE A 65 -13.74 -10.61 -5.46
C ILE A 65 -12.99 -10.12 -6.71
N LEU A 66 -12.13 -10.95 -7.31
CA LEU A 66 -11.33 -10.59 -8.49
C LEU A 66 -12.20 -10.09 -9.67
N ASP A 67 -13.34 -10.72 -9.89
CA ASP A 67 -14.28 -10.33 -10.97
C ASP A 67 -15.06 -9.03 -10.65
N TRP A 68 -14.86 -8.46 -9.45
CA TRP A 68 -15.60 -7.30 -8.93
C TRP A 68 -14.70 -6.09 -8.67
N GLU A 69 -13.54 -6.00 -9.32
CA GLU A 69 -12.54 -4.92 -9.16
C GLU A 69 -13.16 -3.51 -9.06
N SER A 70 -13.99 -3.11 -10.03
CA SER A 70 -14.61 -1.78 -10.04
C SER A 70 -15.56 -1.55 -8.85
N ALA A 71 -16.25 -2.59 -8.39
CA ALA A 71 -17.14 -2.50 -7.24
C ALA A 71 -16.35 -2.46 -5.92
N LEU A 72 -15.22 -3.16 -5.86
CA LEU A 72 -14.28 -3.11 -4.74
C LEU A 72 -13.66 -1.72 -4.60
N HIS A 73 -13.17 -1.12 -5.69
CA HIS A 73 -12.62 0.24 -5.67
C HIS A 73 -13.67 1.26 -5.19
N GLN A 74 -14.89 1.21 -5.74
CA GLN A 74 -15.98 2.09 -5.28
C GLN A 74 -16.34 1.89 -3.81
N TRP A 75 -16.28 0.64 -3.32
CA TRP A 75 -16.52 0.34 -1.91
C TRP A 75 -15.41 0.91 -1.01
N LEU A 76 -14.13 0.76 -1.39
CA LEU A 76 -13.00 1.35 -0.68
C LEU A 76 -13.06 2.89 -0.67
N ASP A 77 -13.41 3.51 -1.80
CA ASP A 77 -13.63 4.96 -1.89
C ASP A 77 -14.74 5.42 -0.94
N SER A 78 -15.83 4.63 -0.82
CA SER A 78 -16.91 4.92 0.11
C SER A 78 -16.45 4.91 1.57
N LEU A 79 -15.52 4.01 1.93
CA LEU A 79 -14.91 3.98 3.26
C LEU A 79 -14.03 5.21 3.52
N PHE A 80 -13.24 5.59 2.52
CA PHE A 80 -12.39 6.78 2.60
C PHE A 80 -13.23 8.04 2.86
N HIS A 81 -14.39 8.17 2.19
CA HIS A 81 -15.31 9.29 2.40
C HIS A 81 -15.93 9.35 3.82
N ILE A 82 -16.04 8.23 4.55
CA ILE A 82 -16.58 8.21 5.92
C ILE A 82 -15.62 8.86 6.92
N VAL A 83 -14.32 8.83 6.68
CA VAL A 83 -13.29 9.41 7.57
C VAL A 83 -13.42 10.96 7.64
N GLY A 84 -14.25 11.55 6.77
CA GLY A 84 -14.48 12.98 6.62
C GLY A 84 -13.41 13.64 5.75
N ASN A 85 -13.67 14.87 5.30
CA ASN A 85 -12.61 15.72 4.75
C ASN A 85 -11.65 16.03 5.89
N SER A 86 -10.68 15.15 6.01
CA SER A 86 -9.54 15.40 6.81
C SER A 86 -8.90 16.66 6.20
N ASN A 87 -8.69 17.72 7.00
CA ASN A 87 -7.93 18.91 6.57
C ASN A 87 -6.45 18.54 6.42
N TRP A 88 -6.17 17.41 5.77
CA TRP A 88 -4.92 17.18 5.08
C TRP A 88 -5.01 18.18 3.96
N THR A 89 -4.55 19.40 4.29
CA THR A 89 -3.80 20.18 3.34
C THR A 89 -2.90 19.14 2.70
N LYS A 90 -3.21 18.72 1.47
CA LYS A 90 -2.31 17.94 0.62
C LYS A 90 -0.99 18.66 0.85
N GLN A 91 -0.07 18.06 1.61
CA GLN A 91 1.21 18.69 1.85
C GLN A 91 1.66 19.04 0.46
N SER A 92 1.84 20.34 0.21
CA SER A 92 2.16 20.88 -1.09
C SER A 92 3.13 19.90 -1.71
N GLU A 93 2.73 19.24 -2.80
CA GLU A 93 3.62 18.30 -3.49
C GLU A 93 4.96 19.04 -3.55
N PRO A 94 6.01 18.50 -2.91
CA PRO A 94 7.30 19.16 -2.96
C PRO A 94 7.56 19.43 -4.44
N GLU A 95 7.97 20.66 -4.76
CA GLU A 95 8.27 21.08 -6.13
C GLU A 95 8.92 19.90 -6.83
N ILE A 96 8.21 19.38 -7.85
CA ILE A 96 8.60 18.17 -8.56
C ILE A 96 10.08 18.36 -8.93
N PRO A 97 11.01 17.59 -8.33
CA PRO A 97 12.35 17.52 -8.87
C PRO A 97 12.20 17.07 -10.32
N ASP A 98 13.15 17.36 -11.21
CA ASP A 98 13.14 16.83 -12.60
C ASP A 98 13.05 15.28 -12.70
N PHE A 99 12.99 14.59 -11.55
CA PHE A 99 12.86 13.15 -11.38
C PHE A 99 11.53 12.77 -10.74
N SER A 100 10.70 12.02 -11.49
CA SER A 100 9.49 11.36 -10.98
C SER A 100 9.71 9.85 -11.01
N PRO A 101 10.00 9.19 -9.88
CA PRO A 101 10.29 7.76 -9.85
C PRO A 101 9.07 6.93 -10.26
N SER A 102 9.29 5.89 -11.05
CA SER A 102 8.29 4.86 -11.34
C SER A 102 8.26 3.77 -10.26
N VAL A 103 7.31 2.83 -10.38
CA VAL A 103 7.25 1.63 -9.52
C VAL A 103 8.54 0.81 -9.62
N ASP A 104 9.17 0.78 -10.80
CA ASP A 104 10.41 0.03 -11.05
C ASP A 104 11.59 0.64 -10.28
N HIS A 105 11.65 1.98 -10.21
CA HIS A 105 12.63 2.68 -9.39
C HIS A 105 12.47 2.31 -7.91
N PHE A 106 11.25 2.29 -7.38
CA PHE A 106 11.00 1.89 -6.00
C PHE A 106 11.30 0.41 -5.74
N THR A 107 11.02 -0.45 -6.71
CA THR A 107 11.37 -1.87 -6.65
C THR A 107 12.88 -2.06 -6.53
N LEU A 108 13.65 -1.32 -7.32
CA LEU A 108 15.11 -1.34 -7.24
C LEU A 108 15.61 -0.76 -5.91
N LEU A 109 15.10 0.41 -5.47
CA LEU A 109 15.48 1.00 -4.18
C LEU A 109 15.23 0.04 -3.00
N LEU A 110 14.09 -0.66 -2.99
CA LEU A 110 13.79 -1.67 -1.97
C LEU A 110 14.71 -2.89 -2.06
N HIS A 111 15.03 -3.35 -3.27
CA HIS A 111 16.02 -4.43 -3.46
C HIS A 111 17.39 -4.05 -2.90
N LEU A 112 17.83 -2.80 -3.09
CA LEU A 112 19.11 -2.31 -2.57
C LEU A 112 19.18 -2.22 -1.03
N LEU A 113 18.07 -2.42 -0.31
CA LEU A 113 18.07 -2.55 1.15
C LEU A 113 18.32 -3.98 1.64
N THR A 114 18.25 -4.97 0.76
CA THR A 114 18.29 -6.40 1.14
C THR A 114 19.68 -6.89 1.53
N ALA A 115 20.72 -6.20 1.09
CA ALA A 115 22.11 -6.49 1.39
C ALA A 115 22.99 -5.27 1.08
N ASP A 116 24.21 -5.26 1.63
CA ASP A 116 25.26 -4.35 1.18
C ASP A 116 25.95 -4.97 -0.04
N PHE A 117 25.83 -4.33 -1.21
CA PHE A 117 26.44 -4.79 -2.44
C PHE A 117 27.81 -4.13 -2.64
N ASN A 118 28.75 -4.79 -3.32
CA ASN A 118 30.06 -4.19 -3.59
C ASN A 118 30.11 -3.45 -4.93
N SER A 119 29.09 -3.62 -5.77
CA SER A 119 29.00 -2.99 -7.08
C SER A 119 27.58 -3.03 -7.65
N ASP A 120 27.34 -2.18 -8.65
CA ASP A 120 26.11 -2.15 -9.44
C ASP A 120 25.79 -3.50 -10.09
N ILE A 121 26.81 -4.14 -10.66
CA ILE A 121 26.66 -5.44 -11.33
C ILE A 121 26.21 -6.50 -10.34
N GLU A 122 26.83 -6.55 -9.15
CA GLU A 122 26.45 -7.49 -8.09
C GLU A 122 25.01 -7.24 -7.63
N ALA A 123 24.61 -5.99 -7.45
CA ALA A 123 23.24 -5.63 -7.09
C ALA A 123 22.22 -6.09 -8.16
N LEU A 124 22.53 -5.89 -9.45
CA LEU A 124 21.65 -6.31 -10.56
C LEU A 124 21.60 -7.83 -10.73
N GLU A 125 22.72 -8.54 -10.56
CA GLU A 125 22.75 -10.01 -10.57
C GLU A 125 21.95 -10.59 -9.40
N ALA A 126 22.08 -10.01 -8.20
CA ALA A 126 21.28 -10.41 -7.04
C ALA A 126 19.78 -10.17 -7.27
N LEU A 127 19.40 -9.09 -7.96
CA LEU A 127 18.02 -8.80 -8.32
C LEU A 127 17.41 -9.90 -9.21
N LEU A 128 18.17 -10.41 -10.19
CA LEU A 128 17.73 -11.51 -11.06
C LEU A 128 17.45 -12.81 -10.29
N HIS A 129 18.08 -12.98 -9.13
CA HIS A 129 17.90 -14.13 -8.25
C HIS A 129 16.92 -13.87 -7.10
N SER A 130 16.37 -12.66 -7.00
CA SER A 130 15.40 -12.31 -5.97
C SER A 130 14.10 -13.07 -6.16
N THR A 131 13.53 -13.56 -5.06
CA THR A 131 12.19 -14.16 -5.03
C THR A 131 11.10 -13.16 -4.67
N ILE A 132 11.48 -11.94 -4.27
CA ILE A 132 10.59 -10.87 -3.78
C ILE A 132 10.43 -9.79 -4.84
N PHE A 133 11.53 -9.40 -5.49
CA PHE A 133 11.57 -8.33 -6.48
C PHE A 133 11.78 -8.94 -7.86
N SER A 134 11.07 -8.41 -8.86
CA SER A 134 11.17 -8.87 -10.24
C SER A 134 11.21 -7.67 -11.17
N LEU A 135 12.34 -7.50 -11.84
CA LEU A 135 12.59 -6.52 -12.89
C LEU A 135 13.45 -7.20 -13.95
N ASP A 136 13.22 -6.88 -15.21
CA ASP A 136 14.17 -7.31 -16.23
C ASP A 136 15.49 -6.55 -16.10
N PHE A 137 16.58 -7.19 -16.53
CA PHE A 137 17.91 -6.64 -16.36
C PHE A 137 18.09 -5.27 -17.04
N SER A 138 17.49 -5.06 -18.21
CA SER A 138 17.61 -3.79 -18.93
C SER A 138 16.88 -2.65 -18.24
N GLN A 139 15.67 -2.91 -17.70
CA GLN A 139 14.90 -1.95 -16.92
C GLN A 139 15.59 -1.66 -15.59
N ALA A 140 16.10 -2.68 -14.90
CA ALA A 140 16.82 -2.51 -13.65
C ALA A 140 18.10 -1.69 -13.84
N ALA A 141 18.88 -1.98 -14.90
CA ALA A 141 20.08 -1.22 -15.23
C ALA A 141 19.75 0.25 -15.57
N HIS A 142 18.68 0.50 -16.31
CA HIS A 142 18.24 1.87 -16.61
C HIS A 142 17.78 2.62 -15.35
N CYS A 143 16.98 1.97 -14.50
CA CYS A 143 16.56 2.56 -13.22
C CYS A 143 17.76 2.85 -12.32
N LEU A 144 18.78 1.99 -12.32
CA LEU A 144 19.99 2.19 -11.53
C LEU A 144 20.74 3.45 -12.00
N ASP A 145 20.97 3.59 -13.30
CA ASP A 145 21.65 4.76 -13.91
C ASP A 145 20.88 6.07 -13.63
N ASP A 146 19.55 6.04 -13.75
CA ASP A 146 18.69 7.17 -13.42
C ASP A 146 18.81 7.54 -11.93
N LEU A 147 18.75 6.56 -11.02
CA LEU A 147 18.89 6.79 -9.57
C LEU A 147 20.27 7.29 -9.17
N GLU A 148 21.34 6.80 -9.82
CA GLU A 148 22.69 7.30 -9.62
C GLU A 148 22.85 8.74 -10.11
N THR A 149 22.28 9.07 -11.27
CA THR A 149 22.27 10.44 -11.82
C THR A 149 21.60 11.43 -10.86
N HIS A 150 20.60 10.98 -10.11
CA HIS A 150 19.92 11.75 -9.07
C HIS A 150 20.57 11.64 -7.67
N GLY A 151 21.69 10.94 -7.54
CA GLY A 151 22.46 10.81 -6.29
C GLY A 151 21.76 9.98 -5.21
N LEU A 152 20.75 9.19 -5.59
CA LEU A 152 19.99 8.34 -4.67
C LEU A 152 20.68 6.98 -4.45
N VAL A 153 21.47 6.55 -5.42
CA VAL A 153 22.25 5.30 -5.38
C VAL A 153 23.71 5.63 -5.71
N SER A 154 24.62 4.84 -5.17
CA SER A 154 26.03 4.84 -5.56
C SER A 154 26.65 3.47 -5.33
N ALA A 155 27.30 2.93 -6.35
CA ALA A 155 28.08 1.68 -6.26
C ALA A 155 27.25 0.52 -5.68
N GLY A 156 26.04 0.34 -6.20
CA GLY A 156 25.13 -0.73 -5.80
C GLY A 156 24.45 -0.53 -4.46
N ASN A 157 24.56 0.65 -3.82
CA ASN A 157 23.98 0.91 -2.52
C ASN A 157 23.18 2.22 -2.48
N LEU A 158 22.18 2.26 -1.61
CA LEU A 158 21.47 3.49 -1.30
C LEU A 158 22.36 4.50 -0.59
N THR A 159 22.36 5.75 -1.09
CA THR A 159 22.93 6.89 -0.36
C THR A 159 21.99 7.30 0.78
N ASP A 160 22.46 8.16 1.69
CA ASP A 160 21.59 8.75 2.72
C ASP A 160 20.38 9.48 2.11
N ALA A 161 20.58 10.15 0.96
CA ALA A 161 19.52 10.79 0.21
C ALA A 161 18.52 9.76 -0.36
N GLY A 162 19.01 8.63 -0.89
CA GLY A 162 18.16 7.52 -1.35
C GLY A 162 17.33 6.91 -0.23
N ARG A 163 17.91 6.68 0.94
CA ARG A 163 17.19 6.16 2.12
C ARG A 163 16.13 7.15 2.61
N GLN A 164 16.48 8.44 2.69
CA GLN A 164 15.53 9.48 3.08
C GLN A 164 14.38 9.59 2.07
N PHE A 165 14.69 9.53 0.77
CA PHE A 165 13.71 9.55 -0.31
C PHE A 165 12.71 8.40 -0.20
N LEU A 166 13.23 7.18 0.03
CA LEU A 166 12.40 5.99 0.19
C LEU A 166 11.49 6.07 1.44
N ARG A 167 12.01 6.58 2.56
CA ARG A 167 11.24 6.80 3.80
C ARG A 167 10.15 7.87 3.69
N GLN A 168 10.24 8.75 2.70
CA GLN A 168 9.20 9.75 2.41
C GLN A 168 8.16 9.26 1.40
N SER A 169 8.36 8.06 0.84
CA SER A 169 7.46 7.46 -0.14
C SER A 169 6.37 6.59 0.50
N GLN A 170 5.41 6.16 -0.31
CA GLN A 170 4.40 5.17 0.09
C GLN A 170 4.98 3.80 0.46
N TYR A 171 6.26 3.55 0.14
CA TYR A 171 6.95 2.29 0.43
C TYR A 171 7.75 2.31 1.75
N ALA A 172 7.69 3.41 2.50
CA ALA A 172 8.41 3.56 3.76
C ALA A 172 8.23 2.38 4.74
N PRO A 173 7.03 1.81 4.94
CA PRO A 173 6.88 0.67 5.84
C PRO A 173 7.70 -0.56 5.40
N TYR A 174 7.83 -0.80 4.09
CA TYR A 174 8.64 -1.91 3.59
C TYR A 174 10.13 -1.66 3.76
N ALA A 175 10.55 -0.41 3.57
CA ALA A 175 11.94 -0.01 3.77
C ALA A 175 12.39 -0.21 5.23
N GLU A 176 11.54 0.17 6.19
CA GLU A 176 11.80 -0.01 7.63
C GLU A 176 11.95 -1.49 8.01
N GLU A 177 11.08 -2.36 7.49
CA GLU A 177 11.14 -3.80 7.74
C GLU A 177 12.40 -4.43 7.13
N LEU A 178 12.78 -4.05 5.91
CA LEU A 178 13.99 -4.56 5.25
C LEU A 178 15.26 -4.11 5.99
N GLU A 179 15.34 -2.84 6.42
CA GLU A 179 16.46 -2.35 7.21
C GLU A 179 16.56 -3.05 8.58
N ALA A 180 15.43 -3.43 9.19
CA ALA A 180 15.42 -4.18 10.43
C ALA A 180 15.92 -5.64 10.27
N LEU A 181 15.79 -6.23 9.08
CA LEU A 181 16.25 -7.57 8.76
C LEU A 181 17.73 -7.64 8.38
N SER A 182 18.31 -6.53 7.93
CA SER A 182 19.71 -6.43 7.51
C SER A 182 20.70 -6.18 8.68
N LEU A 183 20.22 -6.21 9.93
CA LEU A 183 21.01 -6.13 11.19
C LEU A 183 21.23 -7.51 11.83
#